data_AF-A0A7J7H3U7-F1
#
_entry.id   AF-A0A7J7H3U7-F1
#
_cell.length_a   1.000
_cell.length_b   1.000
_cell.length_c   1.000
_cell.angle_alpha   90.00
_cell.angle_beta   90.00
_cell.angle_gamma   90.00
#
_symmetry.space_group_name_H-M   'P 1'
#
loop_
_entity.id
_entity.type
_entity.pdbx_description
1 polymer ?
#
loop_
_entity_poly.entity_id
_entity_poly.type
_entity_poly.pdbx_seq_one_letter_code
_entity_poly.pdbx_strand_id
1 'polypeptide(L)'
;MSAVSHLARRAAQKERVRILYRRALKDTLNWAVHRHLFYQDASELRERFEANKNVLSCQQWLELCYMDLIREYRVRENLEAIDRLIADGEASHNKWRHPDPYIVPWAPGGSKFTRNPTPPAGSEECLELRALHAVTLCCDIEIIYNYGLEDHIE
;
A
#
# COMPACT_ATOMS: atom_id res chain seq x y z
N MET A 1 15.25 17.71 17.16
CA MET A 1 14.96 16.29 16.86
C MET A 1 16.28 15.60 16.53
N SER A 2 16.56 14.41 17.07
CA SER A 2 17.75 13.63 16.70
C SER A 2 17.62 13.15 15.25
N ALA A 3 18.72 13.00 14.52
CA ALA A 3 18.70 12.52 13.14
C ALA A 3 17.98 11.15 13.00
N VAL A 4 18.14 10.28 14.00
CA VAL A 4 17.44 8.99 14.08
C VAL A 4 15.91 9.16 14.17
N SER A 5 15.42 10.06 15.02
CA SER A 5 13.98 10.32 15.16
C SER A 5 13.35 10.87 13.87
N HIS A 6 14.10 11.67 13.12
CA HIS A 6 13.68 12.20 11.82
C HIS A 6 13.54 11.07 10.79
N LEU A 7 14.57 10.23 10.64
CA LEU A 7 14.56 9.11 9.71
C LEU A 7 13.45 8.10 10.03
N ALA A 8 13.23 7.80 11.32
CA ALA A 8 12.14 6.94 11.75
C ALA A 8 10.76 7.51 11.36
N ARG A 9 10.52 8.82 11.58
CA ARG A 9 9.27 9.48 11.16
C ARG A 9 9.09 9.44 9.65
N ARG A 10 10.14 9.69 8.87
CA ARG A 10 10.08 9.61 7.40
C ARG A 10 9.79 8.19 6.91
N ALA A 11 10.39 7.17 7.53
CA ALA A 11 10.10 5.77 7.21
C ALA A 11 8.64 5.42 7.50
N ALA A 12 8.11 5.84 8.66
CA ALA A 12 6.71 5.63 9.02
C ALA A 12 5.74 6.37 8.08
N GLN A 13 6.04 7.62 7.71
CA GLN A 13 5.26 8.39 6.74
C GLN A 13 5.22 7.71 5.37
N LYS A 14 6.38 7.26 4.87
CA LYS A 14 6.45 6.51 3.60
C LYS A 14 5.60 5.24 3.65
N GLU A 15 5.64 4.51 4.75
CA GLU A 15 4.84 3.29 4.90
C GLU A 15 3.33 3.60 4.97
N ARG A 16 2.92 4.63 5.71
CA ARG A 16 1.52 5.07 5.75
C ARG A 16 0.99 5.45 4.37
N VAL A 17 1.77 6.21 3.59
CA VAL A 17 1.40 6.58 2.21
C VAL A 17 1.26 5.33 1.33
N ARG A 18 2.19 4.38 1.43
CA ARG A 18 2.14 3.11 0.66
C ARG A 18 0.93 2.27 1.02
N ILE A 19 0.59 2.18 2.31
CA ILE A 19 -0.60 1.47 2.78
C ILE A 19 -1.86 2.18 2.29
N LEU A 20 -1.94 3.49 2.44
CA LEU A 20 -3.09 4.29 2.00
C LEU A 20 -3.33 4.14 0.49
N TYR A 21 -2.27 4.23 -0.32
CA TYR A 21 -2.35 4.04 -1.77
C TYR A 21 -2.88 2.65 -2.15
N ARG A 22 -2.33 1.58 -1.54
CA ARG A 22 -2.79 0.20 -1.77
C ARG A 22 -4.26 0.01 -1.38
N ARG A 23 -4.68 0.57 -0.24
CA ARG A 23 -6.08 0.50 0.22
C ARG A 23 -7.01 1.29 -0.69
N ALA A 24 -6.62 2.50 -1.09
CA ALA A 24 -7.40 3.33 -1.99
C ALA A 24 -7.60 2.67 -3.36
N LEU A 25 -6.54 2.07 -3.94
CA LEU A 25 -6.66 1.29 -5.18
C LEU A 25 -7.56 0.07 -5.05
N LYS A 26 -7.50 -0.63 -3.90
CA LYS A 26 -8.38 -1.76 -3.65
C LYS A 26 -9.84 -1.30 -3.56
N ASP A 27 -10.10 -0.18 -2.91
CA ASP A 27 -11.45 0.37 -2.80
C ASP A 27 -11.99 0.92 -4.13
N THR A 28 -11.15 1.56 -4.96
CA THR A 28 -11.58 1.92 -6.32
C THR A 28 -11.95 0.68 -7.12
N LEU A 29 -11.20 -0.42 -6.99
CA LEU A 29 -11.57 -1.70 -7.60
C LEU A 29 -12.84 -2.31 -7.00
N ASN A 30 -13.08 -2.16 -5.70
CA ASN A 30 -14.30 -2.66 -5.05
C ASN A 30 -15.55 -1.94 -5.57
N TRP A 31 -15.46 -0.65 -5.86
CA TRP A 31 -16.55 0.13 -6.48
C TRP A 31 -16.68 -0.12 -7.99
N ALA A 32 -15.55 -0.30 -8.69
CA ALA A 32 -15.54 -0.52 -10.12
C ALA A 32 -15.88 -1.98 -10.47
N VAL A 33 -17.12 -2.21 -10.91
CA VAL A 33 -17.56 -3.51 -11.42
C VAL A 33 -16.76 -3.95 -12.66
N HIS A 34 -16.34 -2.99 -13.51
CA HIS A 34 -15.66 -3.24 -14.77
C HIS A 34 -14.23 -2.68 -14.81
N ARG A 35 -13.34 -3.40 -15.49
CA ARG A 35 -11.90 -3.07 -15.59
C ARG A 35 -11.62 -1.73 -16.28
N HIS A 36 -12.37 -1.37 -17.32
CA HIS A 36 -12.11 -0.15 -18.09
C HIS A 36 -12.38 1.13 -17.26
N LEU A 37 -13.40 1.11 -16.40
CA LEU A 37 -13.67 2.19 -15.44
C LEU A 37 -12.57 2.27 -14.38
N PHE A 38 -12.16 1.10 -13.85
CA PHE A 38 -11.09 1.02 -12.87
C PHE A 38 -9.78 1.66 -13.35
N TYR A 39 -9.37 1.46 -14.61
CA TYR A 39 -8.10 2.02 -15.10
C TYR A 39 -8.09 3.55 -15.13
N GLN A 40 -9.22 4.18 -15.47
CA GLN A 40 -9.35 5.64 -15.45
C GLN A 40 -9.23 6.16 -14.01
N ASP A 41 -10.04 5.63 -13.10
CA ASP A 41 -10.03 6.02 -11.69
C ASP A 41 -8.66 5.76 -11.01
N ALA A 42 -8.00 4.66 -11.37
CA ALA A 42 -6.67 4.33 -10.85
C ALA A 42 -5.59 5.30 -11.36
N SER A 43 -5.68 5.75 -12.63
CA SER A 43 -4.76 6.75 -13.19
C SER A 43 -4.94 8.10 -12.48
N GLU A 44 -6.18 8.56 -12.34
CA GLU A 44 -6.50 9.79 -11.61
C GLU A 44 -6.01 9.72 -10.15
N LEU A 45 -6.19 8.57 -9.49
CA LEU A 45 -5.66 8.36 -8.15
C LEU A 45 -4.13 8.48 -8.14
N ARG A 46 -3.43 7.84 -9.09
CA ARG A 46 -1.97 7.93 -9.20
C ARG A 46 -1.50 9.36 -9.39
N GLU A 47 -2.13 10.11 -10.28
CA GLU A 47 -1.80 11.52 -10.56
C GLU A 47 -1.96 12.38 -9.31
N ARG A 48 -3.02 12.18 -8.53
CA ARG A 48 -3.23 12.88 -7.25
C ARG A 48 -2.11 12.59 -6.24
N PHE A 49 -1.60 11.36 -6.17
CA PHE A 49 -0.48 11.03 -5.29
C PHE A 49 0.85 11.61 -5.81
N GLU A 50 1.11 11.58 -7.13
CA GLU A 50 2.32 12.15 -7.72
C GLU A 50 2.36 13.69 -7.60
N ALA A 51 1.22 14.37 -7.78
CA ALA A 51 1.12 15.82 -7.58
C ALA A 51 1.56 16.26 -6.16
N ASN A 52 1.38 15.39 -5.16
CA ASN A 52 1.73 15.65 -3.77
C ASN A 52 3.08 15.05 -3.34
N LYS A 53 3.85 14.47 -4.26
CA LYS A 53 5.16 13.84 -3.97
C LYS A 53 6.21 14.85 -3.50
N ASN A 54 6.18 16.05 -4.07
CA ASN A 54 7.21 17.08 -3.89
C ASN A 54 6.80 18.19 -2.91
N VAL A 55 5.79 17.99 -2.05
CA VAL A 55 5.31 19.00 -1.07
C VAL A 55 6.40 19.45 -0.08
N LEU A 56 7.51 18.72 -0.01
CA LEU A 56 8.71 19.04 0.77
C LEU A 56 9.61 20.11 0.14
N SER A 57 9.53 20.24 -1.19
CA SER A 57 10.29 21.22 -1.95
C SER A 57 9.52 22.54 -1.91
N CYS A 58 9.66 23.31 -0.83
CA CYS A 58 9.46 24.76 -0.93
C CYS A 58 10.63 25.32 -1.75
N GLN A 59 10.66 25.01 -3.04
CA GLN A 59 11.68 25.44 -3.98
C GLN A 59 10.99 25.86 -5.29
N GLN A 60 9.88 26.59 -5.16
CA GLN A 60 9.36 27.39 -6.27
C GLN A 60 9.83 28.86 -6.18
N TRP A 61 10.53 29.27 -5.11
CA TRP A 61 11.02 30.64 -4.93
C TRP A 61 12.44 30.70 -4.35
N LEU A 62 13.41 30.11 -5.05
CA LEU A 62 14.83 30.45 -4.88
C LEU A 62 15.53 30.60 -6.23
N GLU A 63 14.84 31.12 -7.25
CA GLU A 63 15.51 31.49 -8.50
C GLU A 63 16.05 32.92 -8.52
N LEU A 64 15.85 33.77 -7.49
CA LEU A 64 16.20 35.19 -7.64
C LEU A 64 16.89 35.93 -6.50
N CYS A 65 17.40 35.29 -5.44
CA CYS A 65 18.32 36.05 -4.56
C CYS A 65 19.22 35.17 -3.67
N TYR A 66 20.50 35.54 -3.67
CA TYR A 66 21.55 35.25 -2.67
C TYR A 66 22.48 34.04 -2.88
N MET A 67 23.43 34.26 -3.80
CA MET A 67 24.87 34.02 -3.66
C MET A 67 25.34 33.19 -2.45
N ASP A 68 25.80 31.96 -2.73
CA ASP A 68 27.04 31.30 -2.28
C ASP A 68 27.49 31.29 -0.79
N LEU A 69 26.69 31.73 0.20
CA LEU A 69 27.14 31.71 1.60
C LEU A 69 26.13 31.21 2.64
N ILE A 70 25.30 30.21 2.32
CA ILE A 70 24.53 29.51 3.37
C ILE A 70 24.55 27.99 3.13
N ARG A 71 25.69 27.35 3.43
CA ARG A 71 25.80 25.89 3.59
C ARG A 71 25.02 25.35 4.80
N GLU A 72 24.35 26.25 5.53
CA GLU A 72 23.53 25.97 6.71
C GLU A 72 22.05 26.32 6.48
N TYR A 73 21.59 26.39 5.23
CA TYR A 73 20.16 26.43 4.95
C TYR A 73 19.65 24.99 5.00
N ARG A 74 19.56 24.46 6.23
CA ARG A 74 18.89 23.19 6.52
C ARG A 74 17.53 23.25 5.86
N VAL A 75 17.35 22.51 4.77
CA VAL A 75 16.06 22.26 4.13
C VAL A 75 15.13 21.83 5.25
N ARG A 76 14.29 22.75 5.74
CA ARG A 76 13.28 22.44 6.74
C ARG A 76 12.18 21.72 5.99
N GLU A 77 12.37 20.42 5.79
CA GLU A 77 11.29 19.52 5.38
C GLU A 77 10.11 19.75 6.33
N ASN A 78 8.97 20.21 5.80
CA ASN A 78 7.79 20.44 6.62
C ASN A 78 7.10 19.10 6.92
N LEU A 79 7.63 18.37 7.91
CA LEU A 79 7.14 17.05 8.32
C LEU A 79 5.66 17.07 8.73
N GLU A 80 5.19 18.20 9.28
CA GLU A 80 3.81 18.39 9.72
C GLU A 80 2.84 18.57 8.55
N ALA A 81 3.30 19.20 7.45
CA ALA A 81 2.50 19.27 6.23
C ALA A 81 2.23 17.87 5.66
N ILE A 82 3.23 16.99 5.68
CA ILE A 82 3.06 15.59 5.23
C ILE A 82 2.05 14.86 6.11
N ASP A 83 2.17 14.98 7.43
CA ASP A 83 1.26 14.30 8.34
C ASP A 83 -0.19 14.79 8.19
N ARG A 84 -0.39 16.09 7.92
CA ARG A 84 -1.71 16.65 7.59
C ARG A 84 -2.26 16.06 6.30
N LEU A 85 -1.47 16.03 5.22
CA LEU A 85 -1.91 15.45 3.94
C LEU A 85 -2.24 13.95 4.05
N ILE A 86 -1.47 13.20 4.83
CA ILE A 86 -1.77 11.79 5.09
C ILE A 86 -3.10 11.68 5.85
N ALA A 87 -3.32 12.50 6.87
CA ALA A 87 -4.57 12.50 7.63
C ALA A 87 -5.79 12.86 6.77
N ASP A 88 -5.67 13.89 5.92
CA ASP A 88 -6.73 14.30 4.99
C ASP A 88 -7.03 13.21 3.94
N GLY A 89 -5.98 12.54 3.46
CA GLY A 89 -6.09 11.39 2.55
C GLY A 89 -6.78 10.19 3.21
N GLU A 90 -6.41 9.85 4.44
CA GLU A 90 -7.04 8.80 5.25
C GLU A 90 -8.51 9.13 5.54
N ALA A 91 -8.85 10.38 5.87
CA ALA A 91 -10.22 10.83 6.10
C ALA A 91 -11.08 10.73 4.84
N SER A 92 -10.53 11.17 3.70
CA SER A 92 -11.19 11.08 2.40
C SER A 92 -11.44 9.63 1.98
N HIS A 93 -10.45 8.76 2.17
CA HIS A 93 -10.59 7.32 1.92
C HIS A 93 -11.65 6.69 2.82
N ASN A 94 -11.61 6.99 4.13
CA ASN A 94 -12.57 6.47 5.10
C ASN A 94 -14.02 6.84 4.79
N LYS A 95 -14.25 8.03 4.23
CA LYS A 95 -15.59 8.50 3.84
C LYS A 95 -16.21 7.65 2.73
N TRP A 96 -15.41 7.19 1.77
CA TRP A 96 -15.87 6.52 0.56
C TRP A 96 -15.52 5.03 0.53
N ARG A 97 -15.35 4.41 1.70
CA ARG A 97 -15.11 2.98 1.79
C ARG A 97 -16.32 2.20 1.30
N HIS A 98 -16.06 1.16 0.53
CA HIS A 98 -17.12 0.25 0.11
C HIS A 98 -17.68 -0.49 1.34
N PRO A 99 -19.01 -0.58 1.54
CA PRO A 99 -19.60 -1.24 2.71
C PRO A 99 -19.33 -2.75 2.76
N ASP A 100 -19.19 -3.40 1.62
CA ASP A 100 -18.91 -4.83 1.48
C ASP A 100 -17.74 -5.08 0.51
N PRO A 101 -16.48 -4.87 0.93
CA PRO A 101 -15.33 -4.95 0.03
C PRO A 101 -15.10 -6.38 -0.48
N TYR A 102 -14.52 -6.52 -1.67
CA TYR A 102 -14.19 -7.85 -2.19
C TYR A 102 -13.13 -8.55 -1.34
N ILE A 103 -13.48 -9.74 -0.86
CA ILE A 103 -12.63 -10.65 -0.11
C ILE A 103 -12.49 -11.94 -0.91
N VAL A 104 -11.25 -12.38 -1.13
CA VAL A 104 -11.00 -13.64 -1.83
C VAL A 104 -11.60 -14.80 -1.02
N PRO A 105 -12.19 -15.82 -1.66
CA PRO A 105 -13.02 -16.81 -0.96
C PRO A 105 -12.34 -17.49 0.24
N TRP A 106 -11.04 -17.76 0.19
CA TRP A 106 -10.31 -18.48 1.24
C TRP A 106 -9.68 -17.59 2.31
N ALA A 107 -9.64 -16.27 2.13
CA ALA A 107 -9.11 -15.36 3.13
C ALA A 107 -10.08 -15.19 4.31
N PRO A 108 -9.62 -14.72 5.48
CA PRO A 108 -10.50 -14.36 6.59
C PRO A 108 -11.64 -13.43 6.13
N GLY A 109 -12.88 -13.81 6.46
CA GLY A 109 -14.09 -13.10 6.01
C GLY A 109 -14.61 -13.51 4.61
N GLY A 110 -13.93 -14.41 3.92
CA GLY A 110 -14.35 -14.97 2.62
C GLY A 110 -15.32 -16.14 2.77
N SER A 111 -16.06 -16.45 1.69
CA SER A 111 -17.12 -17.47 1.71
C SER A 111 -16.62 -18.92 1.89
N LYS A 112 -15.35 -19.20 1.57
CA LYS A 112 -14.68 -20.49 1.73
C LYS A 112 -13.75 -20.54 2.94
N PHE A 113 -13.68 -19.48 3.74
CA PHE A 113 -12.87 -19.44 4.94
C PHE A 113 -13.31 -20.55 5.91
N THR A 114 -12.35 -21.30 6.44
CA THR A 114 -12.57 -22.40 7.41
C THR A 114 -13.59 -23.47 6.98
N ARG A 115 -13.85 -23.65 5.68
CA ARG A 115 -14.70 -24.75 5.19
C ARG A 115 -14.06 -26.13 5.39
N ASN A 116 -12.74 -26.20 5.33
CA ASN A 116 -11.96 -27.42 5.54
C ASN A 116 -10.81 -27.12 6.52
N PRO A 117 -11.09 -27.01 7.84
CA PRO A 117 -10.03 -26.77 8.81
C PRO A 117 -9.11 -27.99 8.88
N THR A 118 -7.83 -27.77 9.16
CA THR A 118 -6.93 -28.88 9.45
C THR A 118 -7.48 -29.68 10.63
N PRO A 119 -7.57 -31.02 10.52
CA PRO A 119 -8.10 -31.84 11.58
C PRO A 119 -7.32 -31.61 12.89
N PRO A 120 -7.99 -31.71 14.05
CA PRO A 120 -7.35 -31.52 15.34
C PRO A 120 -6.23 -32.55 15.53
N ALA A 121 -5.13 -32.13 16.17
CA ALA A 121 -3.99 -33.01 16.39
C ALA A 121 -4.42 -34.24 17.23
N GLY A 122 -4.36 -35.44 16.62
CA GLY A 122 -4.67 -36.71 17.29
C GLY A 122 -5.77 -37.56 16.64
N SER A 123 -6.50 -37.06 15.63
CA SER A 123 -7.42 -37.88 14.84
C SER A 123 -6.68 -38.71 13.78
N GLU A 124 -7.08 -39.97 13.59
CA GLU A 124 -6.47 -40.91 12.62
C GLU A 124 -6.43 -40.36 11.17
N GLU A 125 -7.32 -39.41 10.84
CA GLU A 125 -7.40 -38.67 9.57
C GLU A 125 -6.14 -37.82 9.25
N CYS A 126 -5.28 -37.53 10.23
CA CYS A 126 -4.06 -36.73 10.05
C CYS A 126 -2.94 -37.44 9.25
N LEU A 127 -2.97 -38.78 9.15
CA LEU A 127 -1.88 -39.54 8.53
C LEU A 127 -1.99 -39.60 7.00
N GLU A 128 -3.21 -39.56 6.44
CA GLU A 128 -3.44 -39.58 4.98
C GLU A 128 -3.39 -38.18 4.34
N LEU A 129 -3.80 -37.13 5.06
CA LEU A 129 -3.85 -35.75 4.53
C LEU A 129 -2.48 -35.06 4.41
N ARG A 130 -1.40 -35.64 4.99
CA ARG A 130 -0.03 -35.14 4.81
C ARG A 130 0.49 -35.31 3.38
N ALA A 131 -0.07 -36.22 2.59
CA ALA A 131 0.32 -36.40 1.18
C ALA A 131 -0.29 -35.34 0.25
N LEU A 132 -1.44 -34.74 0.61
CA LEU A 132 -2.14 -33.75 -0.23
C LEU A 132 -1.76 -32.29 0.10
N HIS A 133 -1.38 -31.99 1.35
CA HIS A 133 -0.95 -30.64 1.74
C HIS A 133 0.38 -30.17 1.13
N ALA A 134 1.19 -31.07 0.56
CA ALA A 134 2.39 -30.70 -0.20
C ALA A 134 2.04 -29.98 -1.52
N VAL A 135 0.83 -30.17 -2.06
CA VAL A 135 0.38 -29.52 -3.30
C VAL A 135 -0.18 -28.12 -3.05
N THR A 136 -0.65 -27.83 -1.83
CA THR A 136 -1.26 -26.52 -1.50
C THR A 136 -0.27 -25.53 -0.89
N LEU A 137 0.70 -26.00 -0.09
CA LEU A 137 1.73 -25.11 0.49
C LEU A 137 2.81 -24.67 -0.51
N CYS A 138 2.97 -25.35 -1.65
CA CYS A 138 3.88 -24.91 -2.71
C CYS A 138 3.29 -23.72 -3.50
N CYS A 139 1.96 -23.64 -3.66
CA CYS A 139 1.33 -22.54 -4.40
C CYS A 139 1.09 -21.28 -3.56
N ASP A 140 1.09 -21.38 -2.23
CA ASP A 140 0.77 -20.25 -1.34
C ASP A 140 1.98 -19.36 -0.97
N ILE A 141 3.22 -19.75 -1.29
CA ILE A 141 4.42 -18.92 -1.06
C ILE A 141 4.93 -18.23 -2.35
N GLU A 142 4.71 -18.80 -3.53
CA GLU A 142 5.21 -18.21 -4.79
C GLU A 142 4.37 -17.02 -5.31
N ILE A 143 3.10 -16.88 -4.91
CA ILE A 143 2.26 -15.77 -5.40
C ILE A 143 2.59 -14.43 -4.71
N ILE A 144 3.23 -14.43 -3.54
CA ILE A 144 3.60 -13.18 -2.86
C ILE A 144 4.93 -12.60 -3.41
N TYR A 145 5.79 -13.41 -4.04
CA TYR A 145 7.09 -12.95 -4.56
C TYR A 145 7.16 -12.72 -6.08
N ASN A 146 6.13 -13.07 -6.86
CA ASN A 146 6.11 -12.86 -8.32
C ASN A 146 5.28 -11.63 -8.75
N TYR A 147 5.54 -10.48 -8.14
CA TYR A 147 5.21 -9.16 -8.70
C TYR A 147 6.47 -8.30 -8.80
N GLY A 148 7.52 -8.83 -9.43
CA GLY A 148 8.78 -8.13 -9.56
C GLY A 148 9.86 -8.86 -10.35
N LEU A 149 9.57 -9.25 -11.60
CA LEU A 149 10.56 -9.48 -12.66
C LEU A 149 9.82 -9.89 -13.94
N GLU A 150 9.44 -8.90 -14.74
CA GLU A 150 9.22 -9.00 -16.19
C GLU A 150 9.12 -7.57 -16.74
N ASP A 151 10.19 -6.79 -16.51
CA ASP A 151 10.65 -5.84 -17.52
C ASP A 151 11.35 -6.69 -18.59
N HIS A 152 11.09 -6.36 -19.87
CA HIS A 152 11.50 -7.05 -21.11
C HIS A 152 10.49 -8.08 -21.64
N ILE A 153 9.78 -7.70 -22.70
CA ILE A 153 9.99 -8.18 -24.08
C ILE A 153 9.27 -7.21 -25.03
N GLU A 154 9.91 -7.03 -26.19
CA GLU A 154 9.59 -6.23 -27.38
C GLU A 154 8.14 -6.28 -27.87
#